data_AF-A0A816HY67-F1
#
_entry.id   AF-A0A816HY67-F1
#
_cell.length_a   1.000
_cell.length_b   1.000
_cell.length_c   1.000
_cell.angle_alpha   90.00
_cell.angle_beta   90.00
_cell.angle_gamma   90.00
#
_symmetry.space_group_name_H-M   'P 1'
#
loop_
_entity.id
_entity.type
_entity.pdbx_description
1 polymer ?
#
loop_
_entity_poly.entity_id
_entity_poly.type
_entity_poly.pdbx_seq_one_letter_code
_entity_poly.pdbx_strand_id
1 'polypeptide(L)'
;MDKNNFLFCIKVRTAINIQATTIHDELCIVFGEKAPSFRTVARWIPGFREIREEMEDEERPGRPVTAITAKNIEQVHSIINDDSYVTIEELQERTGLSYGTVHSKLY
;
A
#
# COMPACT_ATOMS: atom_id res chain seq x y z
N MET A 1 15.65 -8.58 -23.74
CA MET A 1 16.19 -7.60 -22.79
C MET A 1 14.99 -6.93 -22.18
N ASP A 2 14.74 -7.16 -20.90
CA ASP A 2 13.41 -6.98 -20.35
C ASP A 2 13.16 -5.53 -19.99
N LYS A 3 12.02 -5.00 -20.44
CA LYS A 3 11.52 -3.65 -20.17
C LYS A 3 11.53 -3.31 -18.66
N ASN A 4 11.44 -4.34 -17.83
CA ASN A 4 11.50 -4.27 -16.37
C ASN A 4 12.84 -3.73 -15.86
N ASN A 5 13.95 -3.99 -16.55
CA ASN A 5 15.28 -3.53 -16.13
C ASN A 5 15.43 -2.01 -16.28
N PHE A 6 14.87 -1.43 -17.35
CA PHE A 6 14.91 0.02 -17.55
C PHE A 6 14.10 0.75 -16.49
N LEU A 7 12.89 0.28 -16.20
CA LEU A 7 12.04 0.86 -15.17
C LEU A 7 12.69 0.78 -13.79
N PHE A 8 13.33 -0.34 -13.47
CA PHE A 8 14.07 -0.49 -12.22
C PHE A 8 15.23 0.53 -12.12
N CYS A 9 16.06 0.66 -13.16
CA CYS A 9 17.13 1.66 -13.20
C CYS A 9 16.57 3.08 -13.02
N ILE A 10 15.55 3.46 -13.78
CA ILE A 10 14.93 4.80 -13.70
C ILE A 10 14.37 5.03 -12.29
N LYS A 11 13.69 4.05 -11.69
CA LYS A 11 13.13 4.15 -10.33
C LYS A 11 14.23 4.42 -9.29
N VAL A 12 15.29 3.60 -9.28
CA VAL A 12 16.40 3.74 -8.32
C VAL A 12 17.09 5.10 -8.47
N ARG A 13 17.39 5.53 -9.70
CA ARG A 13 18.05 6.83 -9.94
C ARG A 13 17.15 8.02 -9.58
N THR A 14 15.84 7.90 -9.81
CA THR A 14 14.88 8.93 -9.42
C THR A 14 14.78 9.05 -7.90
N ALA A 15 14.85 7.94 -7.16
CA ALA A 15 14.83 7.92 -5.69
C ALA A 15 16.04 8.63 -5.08
N ILE A 16 17.21 8.60 -5.74
CA ILE A 16 18.42 9.34 -5.35
C ILE A 16 18.51 10.76 -5.96
N ASN A 17 17.41 11.28 -6.52
CA ASN A 17 17.28 12.64 -7.07
C ASN A 17 18.25 12.98 -8.22
N ILE A 18 18.61 12.01 -9.05
CA ILE A 18 19.39 12.26 -10.27
C ILE A 18 18.49 12.91 -11.34
N GLN A 19 19.08 13.81 -12.14
CA GLN A 19 18.41 14.49 -13.25
C GLN A 19 18.10 13.54 -14.41
N ALA A 20 16.98 13.79 -15.10
CA ALA A 20 16.51 12.96 -16.21
C ALA A 20 17.53 12.77 -17.34
N THR A 21 18.34 13.81 -17.59
CA THR A 21 19.40 13.80 -18.61
C THR A 21 20.48 12.79 -18.26
N THR A 22 21.01 12.84 -17.04
CA THR A 22 22.01 11.90 -16.54
C THR A 22 21.49 10.47 -16.54
N ILE A 23 20.22 10.25 -16.15
CA ILE A 23 19.60 8.91 -16.20
C ILE A 23 19.57 8.38 -17.63
N HIS A 24 19.18 9.21 -18.59
CA HIS A 24 19.17 8.82 -20.00
C HIS A 24 20.58 8.50 -20.51
N ASP A 25 21.57 9.33 -20.18
CA ASP A 25 22.96 9.12 -20.61
C ASP A 25 23.54 7.82 -20.03
N GLU A 26 23.30 7.52 -18.75
CA GLU A 26 23.65 6.23 -18.13
C GLU A 26 22.99 5.06 -18.87
N LEU A 27 21.70 5.18 -19.20
CA LEU A 27 20.98 4.14 -19.93
C LEU A 27 21.55 3.96 -21.34
N CYS A 28 21.94 5.04 -22.03
CA CYS A 28 22.61 4.95 -23.33
C CYS A 28 23.99 4.31 -23.24
N ILE A 29 24.77 4.59 -22.19
CA ILE A 29 26.08 3.96 -21.97
C ILE A 29 25.93 2.45 -21.75
N VAL A 30 24.96 2.02 -20.93
CA VAL A 30 24.79 0.62 -20.55
C VAL A 30 24.07 -0.20 -21.64
N PHE A 31 23.09 0.40 -22.31
CA PHE A 31 22.16 -0.32 -23.18
C PHE A 31 22.26 0.06 -24.67
N GLY A 32 23.02 1.10 -25.02
CA GLY A 32 23.23 1.55 -26.39
C GLY A 32 21.91 1.81 -27.12
N GLU A 33 21.72 1.23 -28.29
CA GLU A 33 20.51 1.35 -29.11
C GLU A 33 19.25 0.79 -28.45
N LYS A 34 19.38 -0.06 -27.43
CA LYS A 34 18.24 -0.62 -26.69
C LYS A 34 17.76 0.30 -25.56
N ALA A 35 18.47 1.40 -25.32
CA ALA A 35 18.09 2.36 -24.29
C ALA A 35 16.73 3.01 -24.62
N PRO A 36 15.89 3.24 -23.61
CA PRO A 36 14.66 4.00 -23.81
C PRO A 36 15.00 5.45 -24.17
N SER A 37 14.20 6.04 -25.07
CA SER A 37 14.33 7.47 -25.41
C SER A 37 14.23 8.37 -24.17
N PHE A 38 14.91 9.53 -24.22
CA PHE A 38 14.82 10.56 -23.18
C PHE A 38 13.37 10.90 -22.80
N ARG A 39 12.48 11.04 -23.80
CA ARG A 39 11.05 11.32 -23.57
C ARG A 39 10.36 10.23 -22.74
N THR A 40 10.78 8.97 -22.91
CA THR A 40 10.25 7.86 -22.12
C THR A 40 10.77 7.95 -20.68
N VAL A 41 12.06 8.20 -20.48
CA VAL A 41 12.66 8.39 -19.14
C VAL A 41 11.97 9.54 -18.40
N ALA A 42 11.83 10.70 -19.05
CA ALA A 42 11.18 11.87 -18.47
C ALA A 42 9.72 11.63 -18.08
N ARG A 43 8.98 10.80 -18.84
CA ARG A 43 7.59 10.45 -18.52
C ARG A 43 7.45 9.63 -17.24
N TRP A 44 8.43 8.79 -16.90
CA TRP A 44 8.35 7.91 -15.73
C TRP A 44 8.78 8.58 -14.43
N ILE A 45 9.63 9.60 -14.51
CA ILE A 45 10.18 10.29 -13.34
C ILE A 45 9.09 10.85 -12.39
N PRO A 46 8.04 11.56 -12.87
CA PRO A 46 6.99 12.07 -11.99
C PRO A 46 6.31 10.96 -11.17
N GLY A 47 5.91 9.86 -11.82
CA GLY A 47 5.26 8.74 -11.11
C GLY A 47 6.18 8.06 -10.08
N PHE A 48 7.50 8.04 -10.31
CA PHE A 48 8.43 7.52 -9.31
C PHE A 48 8.72 8.50 -8.17
N ARG A 49 8.54 9.80 -8.37
CA ARG A 49 8.62 10.80 -7.29
C ARG A 49 7.38 10.74 -6.39
N GLU A 50 6.21 10.62 -7.01
CA GLU A 50 4.92 10.47 -6.32
C GLU A 50 4.91 9.21 -5.44
N ILE A 51 5.34 8.06 -5.96
CA ILE A 51 5.49 6.83 -5.17
C ILE A 51 6.50 6.99 -4.02
N ARG A 52 7.54 7.84 -4.16
CA ARG A 52 8.50 8.10 -3.08
C ARG A 52 7.83 8.90 -1.95
N GLU A 53 6.92 9.80 -2.30
CA GLU A 53 6.18 10.64 -1.37
C GLU A 53 5.05 9.83 -0.69
N GLU A 54 4.43 8.88 -1.39
CA GLU A 54 3.48 7.89 -0.83
C GLU A 54 4.12 6.79 0.06
N MET A 55 5.45 6.77 0.21
CA MET A 55 6.13 5.84 1.13
C MET A 55 6.24 6.37 2.57
N GLU A 56 5.88 7.63 2.83
CA GLU A 56 5.32 7.93 4.14
C GLU A 56 4.00 7.17 4.19
N ASP A 57 3.96 6.07 4.97
CA ASP A 57 2.79 5.19 5.15
C ASP A 57 1.54 6.05 5.49
N GLU A 58 0.85 6.56 4.48
CA GLU A 58 -0.54 6.92 4.60
C GLU A 58 -1.29 5.61 4.79
N GLU A 59 -2.18 5.57 5.79
CA GLU A 59 -3.08 4.44 6.00
C GLU A 59 -3.71 4.08 4.67
N ARG A 60 -3.23 2.97 4.07
CA ARG A 60 -3.79 2.48 2.81
C ARG A 60 -5.30 2.43 2.99
N PRO A 61 -6.09 3.10 2.14
CA PRO A 61 -7.52 2.93 2.14
C PRO A 61 -7.80 1.51 1.63
N GLY A 62 -7.74 0.56 2.56
CA GLY A 62 -8.34 -0.74 2.40
C GLY A 62 -9.85 -0.57 2.26
N ARG A 63 -10.52 -1.67 1.95
CA ARG A 63 -11.98 -1.73 1.94
C ARG A 63 -12.53 -1.05 3.21
N PRO A 64 -13.42 -0.05 3.10
CA PRO A 64 -14.10 0.47 4.27
C PRO A 64 -14.90 -0.70 4.86
N VAL A 65 -14.38 -1.29 5.93
CA VAL A 65 -15.09 -2.33 6.64
C VAL A 65 -16.15 -1.59 7.42
N THR A 66 -17.34 -1.46 6.83
CA THR A 66 -18.52 -0.83 7.43
C THR A 66 -18.89 -1.40 8.80
N ALA A 67 -18.32 -2.56 9.16
CA ALA A 67 -18.47 -3.19 10.46
C ALA A 67 -17.43 -2.74 11.53
N ILE A 68 -16.34 -2.07 11.14
CA ILE A 68 -15.28 -1.56 12.03
C ILE A 68 -15.50 -0.07 12.30
N THR A 69 -16.62 0.24 12.94
CA THR A 69 -16.82 1.58 13.56
C THR A 69 -16.30 1.52 14.99
N ALA A 70 -15.70 2.59 15.52
CA ALA A 70 -15.25 2.67 16.92
C ALA A 70 -16.32 2.19 17.91
N LYS A 71 -17.58 2.56 17.65
CA LYS A 71 -18.76 2.08 18.40
C LYS A 71 -18.88 0.56 18.47
N ASN A 72 -18.67 -0.14 17.35
CA ASN A 72 -18.81 -1.60 17.29
C ASN A 72 -17.65 -2.30 18.01
N ILE A 73 -16.45 -1.71 17.97
CA ILE A 73 -15.28 -2.18 18.70
C ILE A 73 -15.53 -2.05 20.21
N GLU A 74 -15.93 -0.87 20.68
CA GLU A 74 -16.25 -0.63 22.09
C GLU A 74 -17.36 -1.58 22.60
N GLN A 75 -18.37 -1.84 21.77
CA GLN A 75 -19.45 -2.76 22.13
C GLN A 75 -18.94 -4.19 22.32
N VAL A 76 -18.08 -4.70 21.44
CA VAL A 76 -17.47 -6.04 21.57
C VAL A 76 -16.58 -6.11 22.82
N HIS A 77 -15.74 -5.11 23.06
CA HIS A 77 -14.87 -5.08 24.24
C HIS A 77 -15.65 -5.00 25.55
N SER A 78 -16.72 -4.22 25.60
CA SER A 78 -17.60 -4.13 26.77
C SER A 78 -18.21 -5.49 27.11
N ILE A 79 -18.71 -6.22 26.11
CA ILE A 79 -19.29 -7.54 26.29
C ILE A 79 -18.27 -8.54 26.85
N ILE A 80 -17.05 -8.56 26.31
CA ILE A 80 -15.98 -9.47 26.76
C ILE A 80 -15.51 -9.12 28.18
N ASN A 81 -15.47 -7.83 28.51
CA ASN A 81 -15.06 -7.36 29.84
C ASN A 81 -16.12 -7.68 30.90
N ASP A 82 -17.40 -7.68 30.52
CA ASP A 82 -18.51 -8.09 31.38
C ASP A 82 -18.54 -9.62 31.59
N ASP A 83 -18.25 -10.41 30.54
CA ASP A 83 -18.19 -11.86 30.60
C ASP A 83 -17.10 -12.43 29.68
N SER A 84 -16.06 -13.02 30.28
CA SER A 84 -14.94 -13.60 29.55
C SER A 84 -15.25 -14.94 28.87
N TYR A 85 -16.39 -15.58 29.19
CA TYR A 85 -16.79 -16.88 28.61
C TYR A 85 -17.75 -16.74 27.44
N VAL A 86 -17.99 -15.51 26.97
CA VAL A 86 -18.85 -15.24 25.84
C VAL A 86 -18.35 -15.91 24.55
N THR A 87 -19.28 -16.56 23.85
CA THR A 87 -19.02 -17.22 22.57
C THR A 87 -19.13 -16.26 21.39
N ILE A 88 -18.57 -16.63 20.23
CA ILE A 88 -18.66 -15.82 19.01
C ILE A 88 -20.12 -15.63 18.57
N GLU A 89 -20.95 -16.67 18.71
CA GLU A 89 -22.38 -16.61 18.36
C GLU A 89 -23.13 -15.59 19.21
N GLU A 90 -22.92 -15.59 20.53
CA GLU A 90 -23.51 -14.60 21.44
C GLU A 90 -23.05 -13.17 21.15
N LEU A 91 -21.78 -12.99 20.75
CA LEU A 91 -21.28 -11.69 20.31
C LEU A 91 -21.99 -11.21 19.04
N GLN A 92 -22.22 -12.10 18.07
CA GLN A 92 -22.95 -11.74 16.86
C GLN A 92 -24.39 -11.32 17.17
N GLU A 93 -25.08 -12.04 18.05
CA GLU A 93 -26.45 -11.68 18.45
C GLU A 93 -26.50 -10.34 19.18
N ARG A 94 -25.58 -10.09 20.11
CA ARG A 94 -25.54 -8.87 20.92
C ARG A 94 -25.09 -7.64 20.14
N THR A 95 -24.23 -7.82 19.13
CA THR A 95 -23.65 -6.71 18.36
C THR A 95 -24.26 -6.52 16.98
N GLY A 96 -24.98 -7.52 16.47
CA GLY A 96 -25.48 -7.55 15.08
C GLY A 96 -24.37 -7.65 14.03
N LEU A 97 -23.13 -7.97 14.45
CA LEU A 97 -21.97 -8.06 13.55
C LEU A 97 -21.90 -9.45 12.91
N SER A 98 -21.25 -9.52 11.74
CA SER A 98 -20.97 -10.80 11.10
C SER A 98 -19.87 -11.56 11.84
N TYR A 99 -19.92 -12.89 11.75
CA TYR A 99 -18.90 -13.79 12.33
C TYR A 99 -17.47 -13.33 11.99
N GLY A 100 -17.19 -13.03 10.72
CA GLY A 100 -15.86 -12.59 10.30
C GLY A 100 -15.39 -11.30 10.95
N THR A 101 -16.32 -10.38 11.26
CA THR A 101 -16.00 -9.14 11.96
C THR A 101 -15.67 -9.40 13.43
N VAL A 102 -16.50 -10.21 14.10
CA VAL A 102 -16.29 -10.58 15.52
C VAL A 102 -14.98 -11.36 15.66
N HIS A 103 -14.76 -12.35 14.80
CA HIS A 103 -13.56 -13.18 14.80
C HIS A 103 -12.28 -12.34 14.61
N SER A 104 -12.29 -11.40 13.67
CA SER A 104 -11.16 -10.48 13.43
C SER A 104 -10.89 -9.48 14.56
N LYS A 105 -11.80 -9.32 15.53
CA LYS A 105 -11.60 -8.45 16.69
C LYS A 105 -11.17 -9.23 17.93
N LEU A 106 -11.42 -10.53 17.96
CA LEU A 106 -10.95 -11.43 19.01
C LEU A 106 -9.54 -11.96 18.75
N TYR A 107 -9.16 -12.14 17.48
CA TYR A 107 -7.88 -12.70 17.02
C TYR A 107 -7.21 -11.77 16.01
#